data_AF-A0A535ZXP1-F1
#
_entry.id   AF-A0A535ZXP1-F1
#
_cell.length_a   1.000
_cell.length_b   1.000
_cell.length_c   1.000
_cell.angle_alpha   90.00
_cell.angle_beta   90.00
_cell.angle_gamma   90.00
#
_symmetry.space_group_name_H-M   'P 1'
#
loop_
_entity.id
_entity.type
_entity.pdbx_description
1 polymer ?
#
loop_
_entity_poly.entity_id
_entity_poly.type
_entity_poly.pdbx_seq_one_letter_code
_entity_poly.pdbx_strand_id
1 'polypeptide(L)'
;IGAGVDCDGQVLVLHDVLGLYGEFKPKFAKRYADIGAAVTSALRDFDREVREGSFPTDEHSFTMKESELLSLQRSLAQQKAS
;
A
#
# COMPACT_ATOMS: atom_id res chain seq x y z
N ILE A 1 -26.27 7.12 11.57
CA ILE A 1 -25.57 5.86 11.89
C ILE A 1 -26.33 5.15 13.01
N GLY A 2 -26.77 3.91 12.81
CA GLY A 2 -27.44 3.14 13.88
C GLY A 2 -28.76 3.74 14.41
N ALA A 3 -29.42 4.61 13.66
CA ALA A 3 -30.64 5.32 14.08
C ALA A 3 -31.94 4.70 13.51
N GLY A 4 -31.87 3.49 12.96
CA GLY A 4 -33.01 2.82 12.33
C GLY A 4 -33.24 3.22 10.88
N VAL A 5 -34.31 2.68 10.29
CA VAL A 5 -34.66 2.85 8.87
C VAL A 5 -35.39 4.16 8.58
N ASP A 6 -35.98 4.80 9.59
CA ASP A 6 -36.83 5.99 9.45
C ASP A 6 -36.03 7.30 9.37
N CYS A 7 -34.78 7.24 8.90
CA CYS A 7 -33.94 8.41 8.66
C CYS A 7 -33.84 8.66 7.15
N ASP A 8 -33.75 9.92 6.74
CA ASP A 8 -33.60 10.32 5.33
C ASP A 8 -32.27 9.86 4.69
N GLY A 9 -31.31 9.43 5.51
CA GLY A 9 -30.01 8.98 5.05
C GLY A 9 -29.31 8.07 6.06
N GLN A 10 -28.33 7.34 5.56
CA GLN A 10 -27.52 6.43 6.37
C GLN A 10 -26.03 6.74 6.16
N VAL A 11 -25.25 6.52 7.22
CA VAL A 11 -23.80 6.68 7.19
C VAL A 11 -23.17 5.53 7.99
N LEU A 12 -22.12 4.95 7.42
CA LEU A 12 -21.29 3.88 7.98
C LEU A 12 -19.82 4.22 7.72
N VAL A 13 -18.93 3.69 8.56
CA VAL A 13 -17.49 3.81 8.31
C VAL A 13 -17.12 2.91 7.13
N LEU A 14 -16.35 3.43 6.18
CA LEU A 14 -15.90 2.70 4.99
C LEU A 14 -15.29 1.33 5.34
N HIS A 15 -14.45 1.30 6.36
CA HIS A 15 -13.75 0.10 6.79
C HIS A 15 -14.69 -0.97 7.39
N ASP A 16 -15.80 -0.59 8.03
CA ASP A 16 -16.84 -1.53 8.51
C ASP A 16 -17.60 -2.15 7.32
N VAL A 17 -17.91 -1.31 6.32
CA VAL A 17 -18.62 -1.72 5.10
C VAL A 17 -17.78 -2.70 4.28
N LEU A 18 -16.49 -2.40 4.11
CA LEU A 18 -15.55 -3.21 3.34
C LEU A 18 -14.92 -4.34 4.16
N GLY A 19 -15.12 -4.35 5.47
CA GLY A 19 -14.55 -5.36 6.34
C GLY A 19 -13.03 -5.38 6.32
N LEU A 20 -12.41 -4.24 6.67
CA LEU A 20 -10.95 -4.11 6.66
C LEU A 20 -10.28 -4.55 7.98
N TYR A 21 -11.05 -4.78 9.02
CA TYR A 21 -10.59 -5.27 10.33
C TYR A 21 -11.25 -6.62 10.67
N GLY A 22 -10.70 -7.30 11.68
CA GLY A 22 -11.00 -8.69 12.04
C GLY A 22 -12.40 -8.95 12.60
N GLU A 23 -12.50 -9.75 13.66
CA GLU A 23 -13.79 -10.30 14.12
C GLU A 23 -14.77 -9.27 14.72
N PHE A 24 -14.28 -8.08 15.10
CA PHE A 24 -15.15 -7.04 15.64
C PHE A 24 -16.01 -6.42 14.54
N LYS A 25 -17.33 -6.66 14.64
CA LYS A 25 -18.35 -6.07 13.78
C LYS A 25 -19.35 -5.28 14.63
N PRO A 26 -19.44 -3.95 14.47
CA PRO A 26 -20.49 -3.18 15.12
C PRO A 26 -21.88 -3.69 14.73
N LYS A 27 -22.79 -3.84 15.70
CA LYS A 27 -24.13 -4.41 15.45
C LYS A 27 -24.94 -3.66 14.39
N PHE A 28 -24.73 -2.34 14.26
CA PHE A 28 -25.41 -1.48 13.29
C PHE A 28 -24.77 -1.51 11.89
N ALA A 29 -23.56 -2.06 11.74
CA ALA A 29 -22.83 -2.06 10.49
C ALA A 29 -23.06 -3.36 9.72
N LYS A 30 -23.53 -3.24 8.47
CA LYS A 30 -23.57 -4.36 7.53
C LYS A 30 -22.24 -4.41 6.77
N ARG A 31 -21.59 -5.57 6.83
CA ARG A 31 -20.42 -5.89 6.01
C ARG A 31 -20.90 -6.27 4.61
N TYR A 32 -20.43 -5.56 3.60
CA TYR A 32 -20.73 -5.81 2.20
C TYR A 32 -19.59 -6.57 1.48
N ALA A 33 -18.37 -6.54 2.03
CA ALA A 33 -17.22 -7.29 1.53
C ALA A 33 -16.26 -7.73 2.65
N ASP A 34 -15.38 -8.68 2.37
CA ASP A 34 -14.29 -9.11 3.25
C ASP A 34 -12.94 -8.78 2.60
N ILE A 35 -12.62 -7.48 2.55
CA ILE A 35 -11.42 -6.99 1.87
C ILE A 35 -10.17 -7.10 2.75
N GLY A 36 -10.31 -7.18 4.08
CA GLY A 36 -9.19 -7.29 5.01
C GLY A 36 -8.28 -8.50 4.73
N ALA A 37 -8.87 -9.64 4.39
CA ALA A 37 -8.10 -10.84 4.02
C ALA A 37 -7.29 -10.63 2.72
N ALA A 38 -7.91 -10.04 1.70
CA ALA A 38 -7.26 -9.74 0.42
C ALA A 38 -6.10 -8.75 0.58
N VAL A 39 -6.30 -7.68 1.37
CA VAL A 39 -5.25 -6.70 1.70
C VAL A 39 -4.09 -7.37 2.42
N THR A 40 -4.39 -8.22 3.42
CA THR A 40 -3.35 -8.94 4.16
C THR A 40 -2.54 -9.85 3.26
N SER A 41 -3.18 -10.57 2.32
CA SER A 41 -2.48 -11.39 1.34
C SER A 41 -1.57 -10.56 0.45
N ALA A 42 -2.11 -9.49 -0.16
CA ALA A 42 -1.35 -8.63 -1.05
C ALA A 42 -0.10 -8.03 -0.39
N LEU A 43 -0.21 -7.61 0.88
CA LEU A 43 0.93 -7.07 1.62
C LEU A 43 1.98 -8.13 1.95
N ARG A 44 1.57 -9.39 2.19
CA ARG A 44 2.51 -10.51 2.38
C ARG A 44 3.22 -10.87 1.09
N ASP A 45 2.50 -10.88 -0.02
CA ASP A 45 3.09 -11.15 -1.34
C ASP A 45 4.11 -10.06 -1.69
N PHE A 46 3.78 -8.79 -1.44
CA PHE A 46 4.72 -7.67 -1.59
C PHE A 46 5.96 -7.80 -0.68
N ASP A 47 5.79 -8.09 0.61
CA ASP A 47 6.94 -8.30 1.53
C ASP A 47 7.83 -9.45 1.06
N ARG A 48 7.23 -10.55 0.59
CA ARG A 48 7.97 -11.68 0.01
C ARG A 48 8.77 -11.24 -1.20
N GLU A 49 8.13 -10.58 -2.18
CA GLU A 49 8.79 -10.17 -3.42
C GLU A 49 9.93 -9.19 -3.19
N VAL A 50 9.78 -8.26 -2.23
CA VAL A 50 10.86 -7.35 -1.83
C VAL A 50 12.02 -8.10 -1.17
N ARG A 51 11.73 -9.08 -0.30
CA ARG A 51 12.77 -9.87 0.38
C ARG A 51 13.53 -10.79 -0.57
N GLU A 52 12.84 -11.36 -1.55
CA GLU A 52 13.42 -12.22 -2.57
C GLU A 52 14.13 -11.44 -3.67
N GLY A 53 13.91 -10.12 -3.73
CA GLY A 53 14.48 -9.24 -4.76
C GLY A 53 13.82 -9.39 -6.13
N SER A 54 12.63 -10.00 -6.20
CA SER A 54 11.84 -10.10 -7.42
C SER A 54 11.04 -8.82 -7.72
N PHE A 55 10.80 -7.99 -6.70
CA PHE A 55 10.30 -6.63 -6.83
C PHE A 55 11.25 -5.61 -6.15
N PRO A 56 11.48 -4.42 -6.74
CA PRO A 56 10.99 -3.96 -8.05
C PRO A 56 11.73 -4.62 -9.23
N THR A 57 11.06 -4.65 -10.39
CA THR A 57 11.69 -5.00 -11.67
C THR A 57 12.13 -3.74 -12.42
N ASP A 58 12.77 -3.90 -13.59
CA ASP A 58 13.16 -2.78 -14.46
C ASP A 58 11.96 -1.93 -14.90
N GLU A 59 10.78 -2.55 -15.10
CA GLU A 59 9.55 -1.82 -15.46
C GLU A 59 9.06 -0.88 -14.35
N HIS A 60 9.44 -1.19 -13.09
CA HIS A 60 9.10 -0.40 -11.91
C HIS A 60 10.25 0.55 -11.51
N SER A 61 11.28 0.66 -12.35
CA SER A 61 12.51 1.40 -12.06
C SER A 61 12.74 2.49 -13.09
N PHE A 62 13.29 3.62 -12.65
CA PHE A 62 13.77 4.66 -13.55
C PHE A 62 15.28 4.49 -13.77
N THR A 63 15.72 4.63 -15.03
CA THR A 63 17.14 4.59 -15.37
C THR A 63 17.73 6.00 -15.46
N MET A 64 19.04 6.09 -15.23
CA MET A 64 19.80 7.34 -15.35
C MET A 64 20.52 7.36 -16.71
N LYS A 65 20.59 8.52 -17.36
CA LYS A 65 21.42 8.68 -18.56
C LYS A 65 22.89 8.46 -18.21
N GLU A 66 23.62 7.77 -19.09
CA GLU A 66 25.04 7.46 -18.89
C GLU A 66 25.89 8.71 -18.58
N SER A 67 25.59 9.84 -19.23
CA SER A 67 26.30 11.11 -18.99
C SER A 67 26.17 11.61 -17.54
N GLU A 68 25.01 11.43 -16.93
CA GLU A 68 24.73 11.84 -15.56
C GLU A 68 25.42 10.90 -14.56
N LEU A 69 25.43 9.59 -14.85
CA LEU A 69 26.12 8.59 -14.03
C LEU A 69 27.63 8.89 -13.96
N LEU A 70 28.23 9.19 -15.10
CA LEU A 70 29.65 9.57 -15.20
C LEU A 70 29.96 10.89 -14.49
N SER A 71 29.01 11.83 -14.48
CA SER A 71 29.14 13.09 -13.74
C SER A 71 29.16 12.81 -12.22
N LEU A 72 28.18 12.03 -11.73
CA LEU A 72 28.07 11.66 -10.32
C LEU A 72 29.31 10.91 -9.82
N GLN A 73 29.81 9.93 -10.59
CA GLN A 73 31.02 9.19 -10.23
C GLN A 73 32.24 10.09 -10.08
N ARG A 74 32.40 11.08 -10.99
CA ARG A 74 33.47 12.08 -10.89
C ARG A 74 33.36 12.93 -9.64
N SER A 75 32.16 13.41 -9.30
CA SER A 75 31.93 14.20 -8.08
C SER A 75 32.20 13.40 -6.79
N LEU A 76 31.79 12.13 -6.74
CA LEU A 76 32.04 11.26 -5.58
C LEU A 76 33.54 10.97 -5.37
N ALA A 77 34.31 10.81 -6.46
CA ALA A 77 35.75 10.61 -6.38
C ALA A 77 36.48 11.86 -5.85
N GLN A 78 36.05 13.05 -6.27
CA GLN A 78 36.59 14.33 -5.80
C GLN A 78 36.30 14.58 -4.31
N GLN A 79 35.11 14.23 -3.82
CA GLN A 79 34.78 14.36 -2.39
C GLN A 79 35.60 13.43 -1.50
N LYS A 80 35.86 12.19 -1.93
CA LYS A 80 36.67 11.23 -1.14
C LYS A 80 38.16 11.59 -1.08
N ALA A 81 38.63 12.42 -2.00
CA ALA A 81 40.02 12.86 -2.07
C ALA A 81 40.27 14.16 -1.27
N SER A 82 39.22 14.75 -0.69
CA SER A 82 39.27 15.91 0.22
C SER A 82 39.04 15.49 1.67
#